data_AF-A0A1Q3RGU4-F1
#
_entry.id   AF-A0A1Q3RGU4-F1
#
_cell.length_a   1.000
_cell.length_b   1.000
_cell.length_c   1.000
_cell.angle_alpha   90.00
_cell.angle_beta   90.00
_cell.angle_gamma   90.00
#
_symmetry.space_group_name_H-M   'P 1'
#
loop_
_entity.id
_entity.type
_entity.pdbx_description
1 polymer ?
#
loop_
_entity_poly.entity_id
_entity_poly.type
_entity_poly.pdbx_seq_one_letter_code
_entity_poly.pdbx_strand_id
1 'polypeptide(L)'
;MPIGVTINVLSVVFGGIVGTLMGNKLPARIKDNLTLIFGVCAIGMGIVAIDMMKFMPAVILAVVLGTIFGFIIDLNKWITTGALSLQKPIAMWMKHGHTKLSDDNVTAALVTIVVLFCASGSGIYGSIDAGMTGDSTILISKSILDFFTAVIFACNLGIVVSMVAIPQFIIFGALALSAQLIFPLTTPDMIGDFKACGGFLLLATGFRMTKIKEFPVADMIPAMVIVMPISWIWANWIVPLITF
;
A
#
# COMPACT_ATOMS: atom_id res chain seq x y z
N MET A 1 -17.63 -6.05 8.03
CA MET A 1 -17.03 -5.13 7.04
C MET A 1 -15.65 -4.73 7.53
N PRO A 2 -14.65 -4.60 6.64
CA PRO A 2 -13.30 -4.25 7.03
C PRO A 2 -13.23 -2.76 7.46
N ILE A 3 -13.40 -2.52 8.77
CA ILE A 3 -13.47 -1.17 9.37
C ILE A 3 -12.26 -0.33 8.98
N GLY A 4 -11.05 -0.91 9.01
CA GLY A 4 -9.83 -0.22 8.59
C GLY A 4 -9.85 0.28 7.15
N VAL A 5 -10.40 -0.51 6.21
CA VAL A 5 -10.52 -0.12 4.80
C VAL A 5 -11.49 1.04 4.66
N THR A 6 -12.64 0.98 5.35
CA THR A 6 -13.62 2.07 5.33
C THR A 6 -13.05 3.37 5.89
N ILE A 7 -12.34 3.32 7.02
CA ILE A 7 -11.68 4.50 7.60
C ILE A 7 -10.68 5.09 6.61
N ASN A 8 -9.85 4.25 5.99
CA ASN A 8 -8.82 4.69 5.04
C ASN A 8 -9.41 5.34 3.79
N VAL A 9 -10.45 4.75 3.23
CA VAL A 9 -11.18 5.30 2.08
C VAL A 9 -11.84 6.64 2.43
N LEU A 10 -12.48 6.74 3.59
CA LEU A 10 -13.07 8.00 4.05
C LEU A 10 -12.01 9.07 4.28
N SER A 11 -10.85 8.71 4.84
CA SER A 11 -9.72 9.63 4.99
C SER A 11 -9.23 10.21 3.67
N VAL A 12 -9.19 9.42 2.59
CA VAL A 12 -8.84 9.92 1.25
C VAL A 12 -9.93 10.86 0.71
N VAL A 13 -11.21 10.53 0.88
CA VAL A 13 -12.33 11.41 0.48
C VAL A 13 -12.27 12.74 1.22
N PHE A 14 -12.20 12.71 2.56
CA PHE A 14 -12.15 13.93 3.37
C PHE A 14 -10.87 14.74 3.12
N GLY A 15 -9.72 14.08 2.99
CA GLY A 15 -8.46 14.74 2.65
C GLY A 15 -8.53 15.42 1.28
N GLY A 16 -9.14 14.77 0.30
CA GLY A 16 -9.38 15.34 -1.03
C GLY A 16 -10.29 16.58 -1.00
N ILE A 17 -11.39 16.53 -0.24
CA ILE A 17 -12.30 17.68 -0.05
C ILE A 17 -11.56 18.84 0.63
N VAL A 18 -10.89 18.58 1.75
CA VAL A 18 -10.15 19.59 2.52
C VAL A 18 -9.06 20.23 1.68
N GLY A 19 -8.25 19.43 0.97
CA GLY A 19 -7.20 19.95 0.10
C GLY A 19 -7.72 20.80 -1.05
N THR A 20 -8.87 20.42 -1.63
CA THR A 20 -9.55 21.22 -2.66
C THR A 20 -9.97 22.59 -2.12
N LEU A 21 -10.53 22.63 -0.91
CA LEU A 21 -10.94 23.89 -0.25
C LEU A 21 -9.73 24.77 0.14
N MET A 22 -8.61 24.15 0.51
CA MET A 22 -7.36 24.87 0.80
C MET A 22 -6.73 25.45 -0.48
N GLY A 23 -6.90 24.78 -1.62
CA GLY A 23 -6.32 25.19 -2.91
C GLY A 23 -4.80 25.36 -2.84
N ASN A 24 -4.27 26.37 -3.51
CA ASN A 24 -2.82 26.64 -3.56
C ASN A 24 -2.22 27.27 -2.29
N LYS A 25 -2.94 27.31 -1.17
CA LYS A 25 -2.48 27.97 0.06
C LYS A 25 -1.41 27.19 0.83
N LEU A 26 -1.17 25.92 0.49
CA LEU A 26 -0.21 25.07 1.21
C LEU A 26 1.23 25.30 0.70
N PRO A 27 2.17 25.81 1.53
CA PRO A 27 3.55 26.05 1.13
C PRO A 27 4.27 24.77 0.70
N ALA A 28 5.10 24.86 -0.35
CA ALA A 28 5.89 23.72 -0.85
C ALA A 28 6.76 23.07 0.25
N ARG A 29 7.35 23.89 1.14
CA ARG A 29 8.11 23.42 2.29
C ARG A 29 7.33 22.45 3.20
N ILE A 30 6.02 22.66 3.37
CA ILE A 30 5.18 21.76 4.18
C ILE A 30 4.95 20.45 3.42
N LYS A 31 4.67 20.51 2.11
CA LYS A 31 4.45 19.33 1.27
C LYS A 31 5.68 18.40 1.28
N ASP A 32 6.87 18.96 1.09
CA ASP A 32 8.11 18.20 1.04
C ASP A 32 8.46 17.60 2.41
N ASN A 33 8.38 18.39 3.48
CA ASN A 33 8.72 17.93 4.83
C ASN A 33 7.72 16.90 5.38
N LEU A 34 6.42 17.03 5.07
CA LEU A 34 5.43 16.03 5.46
C LEU A 34 5.70 14.69 4.78
N THR A 35 6.08 14.69 3.51
CA THR A 35 6.42 13.45 2.79
C THR A 35 7.59 12.72 3.44
N LEU A 36 8.61 13.45 3.91
CA LEU A 36 9.70 12.88 4.70
C LEU A 36 9.21 12.27 6.01
N ILE A 37 8.33 12.97 6.74
CA ILE A 37 7.74 12.46 8.00
C ILE A 37 6.92 11.20 7.75
N PHE A 38 6.13 11.14 6.67
CA PHE A 38 5.39 9.93 6.31
C PHE A 38 6.31 8.75 6.05
N GLY A 39 7.46 8.98 5.42
CA GLY A 39 8.49 7.96 5.24
C GLY A 39 9.03 7.44 6.57
N VAL A 40 9.31 8.32 7.54
CA VAL A 40 9.74 7.91 8.89
C VAL A 40 8.65 7.10 9.60
N CYS A 41 7.38 7.50 9.51
CA CYS A 41 6.26 6.72 10.05
C CYS A 41 6.15 5.34 9.39
N ALA A 42 6.36 5.23 8.08
CA ALA A 42 6.35 3.96 7.36
C ALA A 42 7.49 3.03 7.82
N ILE A 43 8.69 3.58 8.05
CA ILE A 43 9.82 2.82 8.64
C ILE A 43 9.43 2.31 10.03
N GLY A 44 8.88 3.16 10.89
CA GLY A 44 8.45 2.77 12.25
C GLY A 44 7.42 1.64 12.24
N MET A 45 6.38 1.75 11.40
CA MET A 45 5.39 0.68 11.22
C MET A 45 6.04 -0.62 10.70
N GLY A 46 7.01 -0.50 9.79
CA GLY A 46 7.76 -1.64 9.26
C GLY A 46 8.55 -2.37 10.34
N ILE A 47 9.26 -1.64 11.21
CA ILE A 47 10.05 -2.22 12.30
C ILE A 47 9.15 -2.99 13.28
N VAL A 48 8.03 -2.40 13.69
CA VAL A 48 7.08 -3.06 14.61
C VAL A 48 6.49 -4.32 13.97
N ALA A 49 6.22 -4.32 12.67
CA ALA A 49 5.70 -5.49 11.97
C ALA A 49 6.76 -6.60 11.79
N ILE A 50 8.04 -6.24 11.59
CA ILE A 50 9.17 -7.19 11.47
C ILE A 50 9.39 -7.96 12.77
N ASP A 51 9.14 -7.36 13.93
CA ASP A 51 9.30 -8.01 15.24
C ASP A 51 8.39 -9.25 15.43
N MET A 52 7.29 -9.33 14.67
CA MET A 52 6.34 -10.46 14.69
C MET A 52 6.86 -11.73 14.00
N MET A 53 8.07 -11.67 13.44
CA MET A 53 8.70 -12.75 12.67
C MET A 53 8.96 -13.99 13.53
N LYS A 54 8.60 -15.17 13.00
CA LYS A 54 8.88 -16.45 13.63
C LYS A 54 10.03 -17.19 12.95
N PHE A 55 9.96 -17.37 11.63
CA PHE A 55 10.94 -18.11 10.85
C PHE A 55 11.71 -17.17 9.92
N MET A 56 12.74 -16.52 10.45
CA MET A 56 13.55 -15.55 9.71
C MET A 56 14.06 -16.05 8.35
N PRO A 57 14.61 -17.27 8.21
CA PRO A 57 15.04 -17.76 6.90
C PRO A 57 13.90 -17.89 5.89
N ALA A 58 12.71 -18.31 6.33
CA ALA A 58 11.53 -18.45 5.48
C ALA A 58 11.06 -17.09 4.95
N VAL A 59 11.01 -16.08 5.82
CA VAL A 59 10.64 -14.71 5.43
C VAL A 59 11.66 -14.10 4.47
N ILE A 60 12.96 -14.23 4.76
CA ILE A 60 14.01 -13.73 3.87
C ILE A 60 13.92 -14.40 2.50
N LEU A 61 13.73 -15.72 2.46
CA LEU A 61 13.57 -16.48 1.23
C LEU A 61 12.34 -16.00 0.44
N ALA A 62 11.21 -15.79 1.12
CA ALA A 62 9.99 -15.28 0.50
C ALA A 62 10.17 -13.86 -0.08
N VAL A 63 10.83 -12.96 0.65
CA VAL A 63 11.13 -11.60 0.14
C VAL A 63 12.01 -11.66 -1.10
N VAL A 64 13.07 -12.47 -1.08
CA VAL A 64 13.99 -12.60 -2.23
C VAL A 64 13.28 -13.23 -3.44
N LEU A 65 12.66 -14.41 -3.27
CA LEU A 65 11.98 -15.11 -4.36
C LEU A 65 10.78 -14.32 -4.90
N GLY A 66 10.03 -13.68 -4.01
CA GLY A 66 8.90 -12.84 -4.38
C GLY A 66 9.34 -11.64 -5.21
N THR A 67 10.46 -11.01 -4.84
CA THR A 67 11.03 -9.90 -5.60
C THR A 67 11.55 -10.35 -6.97
N ILE A 68 12.24 -11.50 -7.04
CA ILE A 68 12.69 -12.08 -8.32
C ILE A 68 11.47 -12.36 -9.22
N PHE A 69 10.43 -12.97 -8.67
CA PHE A 69 9.20 -13.23 -9.42
C PHE A 69 8.54 -11.95 -9.90
N GLY A 70 8.48 -10.91 -9.05
CA GLY A 70 7.97 -9.59 -9.40
C GLY A 70 8.73 -8.95 -10.57
N PHE A 71 10.06 -9.08 -10.59
CA PHE A 71 10.87 -8.61 -11.72
C PHE A 71 10.63 -9.39 -13.01
N ILE A 72 10.43 -10.72 -12.94
CA ILE A 72 10.16 -11.55 -14.11
C ILE A 72 8.84 -11.15 -14.78
N ILE A 73 7.80 -10.88 -13.98
CA ILE A 73 6.49 -10.49 -14.49
C ILE A 73 6.36 -8.98 -14.76
N ASP A 74 7.36 -8.20 -14.35
CA ASP A 74 7.40 -6.74 -14.41
C ASP A 74 6.18 -6.10 -13.73
N LEU A 75 5.94 -6.48 -12.46
CA LEU A 75 4.72 -6.14 -11.74
C LEU A 75 4.52 -4.63 -11.63
N ASN A 76 5.61 -3.85 -11.54
CA ASN A 76 5.55 -2.40 -11.59
C ASN A 76 4.87 -1.86 -12.87
N LYS A 77 5.14 -2.45 -14.05
CA LYS A 77 4.45 -2.07 -15.29
C LYS A 77 2.96 -2.44 -15.27
N TRP A 78 2.62 -3.60 -14.72
CA TRP A 78 1.22 -4.03 -14.58
C TRP A 78 0.43 -3.07 -13.68
N ILE A 79 0.99 -2.71 -12.52
CA ILE A 79 0.36 -1.76 -11.58
C ILE A 79 0.17 -0.40 -12.26
N THR A 80 1.18 0.09 -12.98
CA THR A 80 1.11 1.37 -13.68
C THR A 80 0.05 1.35 -14.80
N THR A 81 -0.02 0.26 -15.57
CA THR A 81 -1.01 0.06 -16.64
C THR A 81 -2.44 -0.10 -16.10
N GLY A 82 -2.59 -0.78 -14.96
CA GLY A 82 -3.84 -0.87 -14.23
C GLY A 82 -4.31 0.50 -13.73
N ALA A 83 -3.41 1.29 -13.15
CA ALA A 83 -3.71 2.65 -12.70
C ALA A 83 -4.14 3.59 -13.85
N LEU A 84 -3.49 3.49 -15.02
CA LEU A 84 -3.93 4.18 -16.24
C LEU A 84 -5.35 3.81 -16.64
N SER A 85 -5.73 2.53 -16.48
CA SER A 85 -7.06 2.03 -16.84
C SER A 85 -8.13 2.52 -15.85
N LEU A 86 -7.80 2.58 -14.56
CA LEU A 86 -8.64 3.14 -13.49
C LEU A 86 -8.80 4.66 -13.61
N GLN A 87 -7.80 5.32 -14.16
CA GLN A 87 -7.85 6.75 -14.40
C GLN A 87 -8.79 7.13 -15.54
N LYS A 88 -8.85 6.38 -16.65
CA LYS A 88 -9.66 6.73 -17.83
C LYS A 88 -11.09 7.20 -17.49
N PRO A 89 -11.88 6.48 -16.66
CA PRO A 89 -13.22 6.93 -16.29
C PRO A 89 -13.20 8.22 -15.44
N ILE A 90 -12.22 8.38 -14.55
CA ILE A 90 -12.04 9.59 -13.73
C ILE A 90 -11.71 10.80 -14.61
N ALA A 91 -10.83 10.62 -15.59
CA ALA A 91 -10.42 11.65 -16.54
C ALA A 91 -11.54 12.04 -17.52
N MET A 92 -12.38 11.08 -17.95
CA MET A 92 -13.56 11.39 -18.77
C MET A 92 -14.58 12.23 -17.99
N TRP A 93 -14.78 11.93 -16.71
CA TRP A 93 -15.66 12.71 -15.84
C TRP A 93 -15.14 14.15 -15.64
N MET A 94 -13.82 14.29 -15.54
CA MET A 94 -13.10 15.57 -15.52
C MET A 94 -13.29 16.42 -16.78
N LYS A 95 -13.32 15.83 -17.98
CA LYS A 95 -13.50 16.60 -19.24
C LYS A 95 -14.85 17.32 -19.35
N HIS A 96 -15.84 16.96 -18.52
CA HIS A 96 -17.10 17.70 -18.40
C HIS A 96 -17.01 18.97 -17.52
N GLY A 97 -15.90 19.18 -16.81
CA GLY A 97 -15.61 20.37 -16.00
C GLY A 97 -14.41 21.14 -16.54
N HIS A 98 -14.59 22.42 -16.83
CA HIS A 98 -13.56 23.29 -17.42
C HIS A 98 -12.24 23.33 -16.62
N THR A 99 -11.18 22.68 -17.09
CA THR A 99 -9.80 22.99 -16.64
C THR A 99 -8.80 23.02 -17.79
N LYS A 100 -8.16 24.19 -17.98
CA LYS A 100 -7.13 24.54 -18.96
C LYS A 100 -5.72 24.09 -18.49
N LEU A 101 -5.52 22.82 -18.19
CA LEU A 101 -4.18 22.25 -17.98
C LEU A 101 -3.91 21.23 -19.09
N SER A 102 -2.68 21.14 -19.57
CA SER A 102 -2.30 20.15 -20.58
C SER A 102 -2.68 18.76 -20.07
N ASP A 103 -3.64 18.11 -20.75
CA ASP A 103 -4.32 16.88 -20.34
C ASP A 103 -3.33 15.82 -19.82
N ASP A 104 -2.13 15.76 -20.39
CA ASP A 104 -1.11 14.74 -20.10
C ASP A 104 -0.46 14.87 -18.71
N ASN A 105 -0.20 16.08 -18.21
CA ASN A 105 0.45 16.28 -16.90
C ASN A 105 -0.51 16.01 -15.74
N VAL A 106 -1.77 16.41 -15.89
CA VAL A 106 -2.85 16.07 -14.94
C VAL A 106 -3.06 14.56 -14.96
N THR A 107 -2.96 13.96 -16.15
CA THR A 107 -3.11 12.52 -16.32
C THR A 107 -1.99 11.77 -15.57
N ALA A 108 -0.73 12.10 -15.80
CA ALA A 108 0.40 11.46 -15.11
C ALA A 108 0.34 11.62 -13.57
N ALA A 109 -0.05 12.80 -13.08
CA ALA A 109 -0.19 13.04 -11.64
C ALA A 109 -1.30 12.17 -11.02
N LEU A 110 -2.43 12.00 -11.71
CA LEU A 110 -3.53 11.16 -11.23
C LEU A 110 -3.18 9.66 -11.26
N VAL A 111 -2.44 9.16 -12.27
CA VAL A 111 -1.89 7.79 -12.25
C VAL A 111 -1.04 7.58 -11.01
N THR A 112 -0.14 8.52 -10.74
CA THR A 112 0.78 8.46 -9.60
C THR A 112 0.00 8.33 -8.30
N ILE A 113 -1.06 9.11 -8.13
CA ILE A 113 -1.92 9.07 -6.94
C ILE A 113 -2.69 7.76 -6.81
N VAL A 114 -3.23 7.24 -7.92
CA VAL A 114 -3.91 5.93 -7.93
C VAL A 114 -2.94 4.83 -7.51
N VAL A 115 -1.71 4.84 -8.02
CA VAL A 115 -0.68 3.88 -7.59
C VAL A 115 -0.34 4.05 -6.11
N LEU A 116 -0.13 5.29 -5.65
CA LEU A 116 0.22 5.59 -4.26
C LEU A 116 -0.87 5.15 -3.26
N PHE A 117 -2.15 5.34 -3.58
CA PHE A 117 -3.24 4.97 -2.68
C PHE A 117 -3.66 3.51 -2.82
N CYS A 118 -3.78 3.00 -4.05
CA CYS A 118 -4.37 1.68 -4.31
C CYS A 118 -3.35 0.54 -4.38
N ALA A 119 -2.08 0.82 -4.70
CA ALA A 119 -1.04 -0.19 -4.88
C ALA A 119 0.14 0.01 -3.91
N SER A 120 -0.14 0.57 -2.73
CA SER A 120 0.84 0.70 -1.65
C SER A 120 1.05 -0.64 -0.95
N GLY A 121 2.33 -0.98 -0.66
CA GLY A 121 2.67 -2.13 0.18
C GLY A 121 1.93 -2.11 1.51
N SER A 122 1.79 -0.94 2.14
CA SER A 122 1.03 -0.74 3.40
C SER A 122 -0.45 -1.05 3.27
N GLY A 123 -1.05 -0.76 2.11
CA GLY A 123 -2.47 -0.98 1.86
C GLY A 123 -2.76 -2.43 1.55
N ILE A 124 -1.93 -3.08 0.73
CA ILE A 124 -2.05 -4.50 0.40
C ILE A 124 -1.84 -5.36 1.66
N TYR A 125 -0.73 -5.14 2.36
CA TYR A 125 -0.43 -5.80 3.63
C TYR A 125 -1.55 -5.56 4.65
N GLY A 126 -1.89 -4.30 4.92
CA GLY A 126 -2.88 -3.94 5.93
C GLY A 126 -4.28 -4.48 5.64
N SER A 127 -4.68 -4.58 4.36
CA SER A 127 -5.98 -5.14 3.97
C SER A 127 -6.06 -6.63 4.23
N ILE A 128 -4.99 -7.37 3.89
CA ILE A 128 -4.94 -8.81 4.11
C ILE A 128 -4.84 -9.10 5.61
N ASP A 129 -3.99 -8.38 6.35
CA ASP A 129 -3.87 -8.54 7.81
C ASP A 129 -5.19 -8.25 8.52
N ALA A 130 -5.84 -7.12 8.22
CA ALA A 130 -7.14 -6.79 8.80
C ALA A 130 -8.23 -7.80 8.43
N GLY A 131 -8.18 -8.37 7.22
CA GLY A 131 -9.10 -9.41 6.79
C GLY A 131 -8.88 -10.76 7.51
N MET A 132 -7.63 -11.12 7.79
CA MET A 132 -7.28 -12.35 8.51
C MET A 132 -7.50 -12.24 10.01
N THR A 133 -6.96 -11.19 10.63
CA THR A 133 -6.86 -11.09 12.10
C THR A 133 -7.92 -10.18 12.72
N GLY A 134 -8.59 -9.36 11.91
CA GLY A 134 -9.45 -8.28 12.38
C GLY A 134 -8.68 -7.04 12.87
N ASP A 135 -7.35 -7.09 12.95
CA ASP A 135 -6.51 -5.97 13.38
C ASP A 135 -6.40 -4.93 12.27
N SER A 136 -6.97 -3.74 12.52
CA SER A 136 -6.98 -2.64 11.57
C SER A 136 -5.88 -1.61 11.83
N THR A 137 -4.93 -1.86 12.74
CA THR A 137 -3.91 -0.87 13.18
C THR A 137 -3.11 -0.31 12.02
N ILE A 138 -2.71 -1.15 11.06
CA ILE A 138 -1.93 -0.72 9.88
C ILE A 138 -2.76 0.16 8.95
N LEU A 139 -4.02 -0.21 8.68
CA LEU A 139 -4.91 0.59 7.82
C LEU A 139 -5.31 1.90 8.50
N ILE A 140 -5.53 1.91 9.81
CA ILE A 140 -5.83 3.14 10.57
C ILE A 140 -4.61 4.07 10.54
N SER A 141 -3.40 3.53 10.77
CA SER A 141 -2.16 4.31 10.66
C SER A 141 -1.97 4.86 9.25
N LYS A 142 -2.23 4.05 8.22
CA LYS A 142 -2.24 4.48 6.81
C LYS A 142 -3.27 5.58 6.56
N SER A 143 -4.44 5.53 7.20
CA SER A 143 -5.50 6.54 7.05
C SER A 143 -5.04 7.94 7.44
N ILE A 144 -4.20 8.06 8.47
CA ILE A 144 -3.61 9.33 8.87
C ILE A 144 -2.66 9.84 7.77
N LEU A 145 -1.77 8.98 7.27
CA LEU A 145 -0.83 9.33 6.20
C LEU A 145 -1.56 9.72 4.91
N ASP A 146 -2.57 8.93 4.55
CA ASP A 146 -3.33 9.11 3.32
C ASP A 146 -4.21 10.35 3.35
N PHE A 147 -4.78 10.71 4.51
CA PHE A 147 -5.53 11.96 4.67
C PHE A 147 -4.67 13.16 4.28
N PHE A 148 -3.48 13.30 4.90
CA PHE A 148 -2.61 14.43 4.61
C PHE A 148 -2.01 14.35 3.20
N THR A 149 -1.71 13.15 2.71
CA THR A 149 -1.27 12.96 1.31
C THR A 149 -2.36 13.41 0.34
N ALA A 150 -3.62 13.06 0.59
CA ALA A 150 -4.76 13.48 -0.23
C ALA A 150 -4.97 15.00 -0.18
N VAL A 151 -4.81 15.64 0.98
CA VAL A 151 -4.82 17.10 1.11
C VAL A 151 -3.75 17.73 0.21
N ILE A 152 -2.50 17.25 0.29
CA ILE A 152 -1.36 17.78 -0.48
C ILE A 152 -1.63 17.71 -1.99
N PHE A 153 -2.12 16.57 -2.47
CA PHE A 153 -2.39 16.38 -3.90
C PHE A 153 -3.64 17.15 -4.36
N ALA A 154 -4.69 17.22 -3.53
CA ALA A 154 -5.93 17.90 -3.88
C ALA A 154 -5.77 19.43 -3.92
N CYS A 155 -4.77 20.00 -3.23
CA CYS A 155 -4.40 21.41 -3.42
C CYS A 155 -4.11 21.75 -4.89
N ASN A 156 -3.53 20.81 -5.65
CA ASN A 156 -3.13 21.02 -7.04
C ASN A 156 -4.13 20.43 -8.05
N LEU A 157 -4.71 19.28 -7.74
CA LEU A 157 -5.58 18.51 -8.67
C LEU A 157 -7.08 18.61 -8.33
N GLY A 158 -7.42 19.26 -7.23
CA GLY A 158 -8.79 19.45 -6.78
C GLY A 158 -9.49 18.16 -6.37
N ILE A 159 -10.82 18.17 -6.52
CA ILE A 159 -11.72 17.17 -5.94
C ILE A 159 -11.51 15.76 -6.50
N VAL A 160 -10.85 15.66 -7.67
CA VAL A 160 -10.53 14.43 -8.40
C VAL A 160 -9.77 13.43 -7.52
N VAL A 161 -8.95 13.91 -6.60
CA VAL A 161 -8.22 13.06 -5.66
C VAL A 161 -9.17 12.21 -4.82
N SER A 162 -10.34 12.74 -4.46
CA SER A 162 -11.37 12.00 -3.71
C SER A 162 -11.94 10.82 -4.51
N MET A 163 -11.93 10.90 -5.85
CA MET A 163 -12.43 9.79 -6.69
C MET A 163 -11.51 8.57 -6.64
N VAL A 164 -10.25 8.71 -6.21
CA VAL A 164 -9.31 7.58 -6.03
C VAL A 164 -9.75 6.67 -4.88
N ALA A 165 -10.59 7.16 -3.97
CA ALA A 165 -11.19 6.35 -2.92
C ALA A 165 -12.05 5.19 -3.47
N ILE A 166 -12.62 5.32 -4.68
CA ILE A 166 -13.44 4.28 -5.32
C ILE A 166 -12.60 3.03 -5.66
N PRO A 167 -11.55 3.12 -6.52
CA PRO A 167 -10.72 1.96 -6.80
C PRO A 167 -10.02 1.43 -5.55
N GLN A 168 -9.64 2.31 -4.62
CA GLN A 168 -9.04 1.91 -3.35
C GLN A 168 -9.98 1.02 -2.52
N PHE A 169 -11.25 1.42 -2.38
CA PHE A 169 -12.26 0.64 -1.67
C PHE A 169 -12.48 -0.73 -2.32
N ILE A 170 -12.53 -0.78 -3.66
CA ILE A 170 -12.69 -2.04 -4.40
C ILE A 170 -11.50 -2.96 -4.16
N ILE A 171 -10.27 -2.47 -4.33
CA ILE A 171 -9.05 -3.28 -4.23
C ILE A 171 -8.84 -3.75 -2.80
N PHE A 172 -8.87 -2.86 -1.82
CA PHE A 172 -8.63 -3.20 -0.42
C PHE A 172 -9.79 -3.97 0.20
N GLY A 173 -11.03 -3.66 -0.20
CA GLY A 173 -12.20 -4.44 0.19
C GLY A 173 -12.12 -5.87 -0.34
N ALA A 174 -11.75 -6.07 -1.61
CA ALA A 174 -11.57 -7.40 -2.19
C ALA A 174 -10.44 -8.18 -1.50
N LEU A 175 -9.30 -7.54 -1.21
CA LEU A 175 -8.19 -8.17 -0.48
C LEU A 175 -8.58 -8.57 0.95
N ALA A 176 -9.31 -7.70 1.67
CA ALA A 176 -9.75 -8.00 3.02
C ALA A 176 -10.79 -9.13 3.06
N LEU A 177 -11.66 -9.23 2.04
CA LEU A 177 -12.62 -10.34 1.93
C LEU A 177 -11.94 -11.64 1.51
N SER A 178 -11.00 -11.60 0.57
CA SER A 178 -10.27 -12.81 0.14
C SER A 178 -9.39 -13.36 1.28
N ALA A 179 -8.85 -12.49 2.11
CA ALA A 179 -8.10 -12.87 3.31
C ALA A 179 -8.89 -13.74 4.29
N GLN A 180 -10.22 -13.55 4.39
CA GLN A 180 -11.08 -14.39 5.23
C GLN A 180 -11.17 -15.83 4.73
N LEU A 181 -11.01 -16.06 3.42
CA LEU A 181 -10.97 -17.41 2.84
C LEU A 181 -9.62 -18.10 3.09
N ILE A 182 -8.55 -17.31 3.20
CA ILE A 182 -7.19 -17.81 3.44
C ILE A 182 -6.97 -18.09 4.93
N PHE A 183 -7.55 -17.28 5.82
CA PHE A 183 -7.35 -17.36 7.27
C PHE A 183 -7.53 -18.77 7.90
N PRO A 184 -8.53 -19.58 7.53
CA PRO A 184 -8.67 -20.94 8.09
C PRO A 184 -7.51 -21.88 7.75
N LEU A 185 -6.70 -21.54 6.74
CA LEU A 185 -5.55 -22.33 6.29
C LEU A 185 -4.23 -21.83 6.90
N THR A 186 -4.26 -20.78 7.73
CA THR A 186 -3.05 -20.17 8.31
C THR A 186 -2.86 -20.54 9.77
N THR A 187 -1.60 -20.58 10.19
CA THR A 187 -1.21 -20.73 11.61
C THR A 187 -0.78 -19.37 12.19
N PRO A 188 -0.75 -19.21 13.52
CA PRO A 188 -0.24 -17.98 14.15
C PRO A 188 1.18 -17.62 13.69
N ASP A 189 2.05 -18.62 13.53
CA ASP A 189 3.42 -18.43 13.05
C ASP A 189 3.45 -17.93 11.60
N MET A 190 2.60 -18.48 10.71
CA MET A 190 2.47 -18.01 9.32
C MET A 190 1.98 -16.56 9.25
N ILE A 191 1.06 -16.17 10.14
CA ILE A 191 0.57 -14.79 10.24
C ILE A 191 1.69 -13.87 10.72
N GLY A 192 2.49 -14.29 11.71
CA GLY A 192 3.66 -13.54 12.17
C GLY A 192 4.68 -13.29 11.07
N ASP A 193 5.03 -14.35 10.32
CA ASP A 193 5.92 -14.26 9.16
C ASP A 193 5.35 -13.41 8.02
N PHE A 194 4.04 -13.47 7.78
CA PHE A 194 3.34 -12.60 6.84
C PHE A 194 3.43 -11.12 7.26
N LYS A 195 3.19 -10.82 8.55
CA LYS A 195 3.34 -9.47 9.11
C LYS A 195 4.77 -8.96 8.94
N ALA A 196 5.76 -9.81 9.22
CA ALA A 196 7.15 -9.45 9.05
C ALA A 196 7.54 -9.17 7.59
N CYS A 197 7.04 -9.99 6.64
CA CYS A 197 7.19 -9.72 5.22
C CYS A 197 6.58 -8.37 4.83
N GLY A 198 5.35 -8.08 5.29
CA GLY A 198 4.71 -6.78 5.12
C GLY A 198 5.55 -5.64 5.72
N GLY A 199 6.18 -5.87 6.86
CA GLY A 199 7.09 -4.93 7.51
C GLY A 199 8.32 -4.59 6.67
N PHE A 200 8.92 -5.55 5.96
CA PHE A 200 10.01 -5.27 5.00
C PHE A 200 9.54 -4.39 3.85
N LEU A 201 8.33 -4.62 3.32
CA LEU A 201 7.74 -3.78 2.27
C LEU A 201 7.49 -2.35 2.78
N LEU A 202 7.02 -2.20 4.02
CA LEU A 202 6.82 -0.89 4.67
C LEU A 202 8.14 -0.14 4.86
N LEU A 203 9.17 -0.83 5.32
CA LEU A 203 10.50 -0.28 5.53
C LEU A 203 11.13 0.19 4.20
N ALA A 204 11.04 -0.63 3.15
CA ALA A 204 11.44 -0.28 1.79
C ALA A 204 10.65 0.92 1.23
N THR A 205 9.34 0.99 1.50
CA THR A 205 8.49 2.13 1.15
C THR A 205 8.93 3.40 1.85
N GLY A 206 9.25 3.31 3.15
CA GLY A 206 9.71 4.44 3.93
C GLY A 206 11.02 5.02 3.40
N PHE A 207 12.02 4.19 3.11
CA PHE A 207 13.27 4.64 2.49
C PHE A 207 13.09 5.30 1.12
N ARG A 208 12.12 4.81 0.34
CA ARG A 208 11.74 5.39 -0.93
C ARG A 208 11.09 6.77 -0.74
N MET A 209 10.15 6.89 0.19
CA MET A 209 9.47 8.16 0.50
C MET A 209 10.44 9.21 1.05
N THR A 210 11.42 8.81 1.86
CA THR A 210 12.46 9.72 2.35
C THR A 210 13.56 10.02 1.33
N LYS A 211 13.50 9.43 0.13
CA LYS A 211 14.51 9.53 -0.93
C LYS A 211 15.92 9.12 -0.48
N ILE A 212 16.04 8.25 0.52
CA ILE A 212 17.33 7.68 0.94
C ILE A 212 17.76 6.62 -0.08
N LYS A 213 16.83 5.73 -0.45
CA LYS A 213 17.07 4.68 -1.45
C LYS A 213 15.77 4.27 -2.13
N GLU A 214 15.80 4.20 -3.46
CA GLU A 214 14.70 3.67 -4.26
C GLU A 214 14.72 2.14 -4.23
N PHE A 215 13.80 1.54 -3.49
CA PHE A 215 13.53 0.11 -3.51
C PHE A 215 12.40 -0.22 -4.50
N PRO A 216 12.45 -1.39 -5.17
CA PRO A 216 11.43 -1.85 -6.11
C PRO A 216 10.20 -2.40 -5.37
N VAL A 217 9.55 -1.57 -4.54
CA VAL A 217 8.47 -1.99 -3.63
C VAL A 217 7.33 -2.72 -4.35
N ALA A 218 6.99 -2.27 -5.57
CA ALA A 218 5.96 -2.91 -6.39
C ALA A 218 6.32 -4.37 -6.70
N ASP A 219 7.56 -4.61 -7.11
CA ASP A 219 8.04 -5.94 -7.47
C ASP A 219 8.26 -6.84 -6.23
N MET A 220 8.29 -6.28 -5.02
CA MET A 220 8.33 -7.03 -3.76
C MET A 220 6.96 -7.61 -3.35
N ILE A 221 5.84 -7.13 -3.91
CA ILE A 221 4.47 -7.56 -3.54
C ILE A 221 4.25 -9.08 -3.61
N PRO A 222 4.77 -9.83 -4.61
CA PRO A 222 4.57 -11.28 -4.68
C PRO A 222 5.10 -12.02 -3.44
N ALA A 223 6.04 -11.44 -2.70
CA ALA A 223 6.52 -12.00 -1.43
C ALA A 223 5.37 -12.22 -0.43
N MET A 224 4.37 -11.33 -0.41
CA MET A 224 3.20 -11.42 0.47
C MET A 224 2.33 -12.65 0.18
N VAL A 225 2.33 -13.14 -1.06
CA VAL A 225 1.55 -14.33 -1.45
C VAL A 225 2.31 -15.61 -1.08
N ILE A 226 3.62 -15.63 -1.30
CA ILE A 226 4.43 -16.85 -1.14
C ILE A 226 4.97 -17.06 0.29
N VAL A 227 5.02 -16.02 1.13
CA VAL A 227 5.57 -16.12 2.49
C VAL A 227 4.82 -17.13 3.35
N MET A 228 3.48 -17.17 3.26
CA MET A 228 2.67 -18.11 4.05
C MET A 228 2.96 -19.58 3.66
N PRO A 229 2.90 -20.00 2.38
CA PRO A 229 3.33 -21.33 1.96
C PRO A 229 4.77 -21.69 2.37
N ILE A 230 5.71 -20.76 2.20
CA ILE A 230 7.13 -21.01 2.53
C ILE A 230 7.30 -21.19 4.06
N SER A 231 6.65 -20.35 4.86
CA SER A 231 6.64 -20.47 6.32
C SER A 231 6.06 -21.81 6.78
N TRP A 232 4.97 -22.26 6.17
CA TRP A 232 4.38 -23.57 6.45
C TRP A 232 5.34 -24.73 6.12
N ILE A 233 5.99 -24.71 4.95
CA ILE A 233 6.99 -25.72 4.56
C ILE A 233 8.16 -25.69 5.54
N TRP A 234 8.61 -24.50 5.93
CA TRP A 234 9.71 -24.34 6.86
C TRP A 234 9.40 -24.96 8.22
N ALA A 235 8.22 -24.65 8.77
CA ALA A 235 7.78 -25.14 10.06
C ALA A 235 7.62 -26.68 10.10
N ASN A 236 7.07 -27.28 9.04
CA ASN A 236 6.70 -28.69 9.04
C ASN A 236 7.81 -29.63 8.53
N TRP A 237 8.65 -29.17 7.62
CA TRP A 237 9.65 -30.03 6.98
C TRP A 237 11.08 -29.67 7.40
N ILE A 238 11.40 -28.38 7.48
CA ILE A 238 12.79 -27.95 7.68
C ILE A 238 13.13 -27.90 9.16
N VAL A 239 12.28 -27.28 9.99
CA VAL A 239 12.51 -27.18 11.44
C VAL A 239 12.74 -28.56 12.08
N PRO A 240 11.91 -29.59 11.82
CA PRO A 240 12.17 -30.91 12.39
C PRO A 240 13.53 -31.47 12.00
N LEU A 241 13.98 -31.28 10.74
CA LEU A 241 15.26 -31.81 10.25
C LEU A 241 16.49 -31.16 10.88
N ILE A 242 16.40 -29.90 11.32
CA ILE A 242 17.53 -29.15 11.91
C ILE A 242 17.59 -29.24 13.44
N THR A 243 16.55 -29.75 14.09
CA THR A 243 16.50 -29.94 15.55
C THR A 243 16.91 -31.34 16.02
N PHE A 244 17.50 -32.16 15.14
CA PHE A 244 18.12 -33.45 15.47
C PHE A 244 19.64 -33.34 15.60
#